data_AF-A0ABD2MQ42-F1
#
_entry.id   AF-A0ABD2MQ42-F1
#
_cell.length_a   1.000
_cell.length_b   1.000
_cell.length_c   1.000
_cell.angle_alpha   90.00
_cell.angle_beta   90.00
_cell.angle_gamma   90.00
#
_symmetry.space_group_name_H-M   'P 1'
#
loop_
_entity.id
_entity.type
_entity.pdbx_description
1 polymer ?
#
loop_
_entity_poly.entity_id
_entity_poly.type
_entity_poly.pdbx_seq_one_letter_code
_entity_poly.pdbx_strand_id
1 'polypeptide(L)'
;MDNAEFMEHFRVTREVAADIAQRLSISDYFHTQSGPNGKIDPQQHTHIFLWFAGHQTASFRDVADRFNFSISCLHRIMKRMIYFLSNLDPYKIKWPRTK
;
A
#
# COMPACT_ATOMS: atom_id res chain seq x y z
N MET A 1 -17.24 -1.53 -9.25
CA MET A 1 -17.11 -1.60 -7.79
C MET A 1 -17.75 -0.36 -7.20
N ASP A 2 -18.77 -0.54 -6.36
CA ASP A 2 -19.41 0.58 -5.65
C ASP A 2 -18.52 1.10 -4.51
N ASN A 3 -18.89 2.22 -3.86
CA ASN A 3 -18.16 2.76 -2.71
C ASN A 3 -18.25 1.87 -1.48
N ALA A 4 -19.41 1.23 -1.23
CA ALA A 4 -19.57 0.31 -0.11
C ALA A 4 -18.67 -0.93 -0.27
N GLU A 5 -18.68 -1.52 -1.48
CA GLU A 5 -17.84 -2.64 -1.85
C GLU A 5 -16.34 -2.28 -1.71
N PHE A 6 -15.95 -1.07 -2.15
CA PHE A 6 -14.56 -0.58 -2.02
C PHE A 6 -14.12 -0.49 -0.56
N MET A 7 -14.97 0.09 0.28
CA MET A 7 -14.70 0.21 1.72
C MET A 7 -14.59 -1.16 2.39
N GLU A 8 -15.37 -2.16 1.95
CA GLU A 8 -15.26 -3.53 2.46
C GLU A 8 -13.91 -4.16 2.12
N HIS A 9 -13.44 -4.00 0.88
CA HIS A 9 -12.20 -4.61 0.41
C HIS A 9 -10.93 -3.91 0.91
N PHE A 10 -10.95 -2.59 1.02
CA PHE A 10 -9.74 -1.79 1.31
C PHE A 10 -9.76 -1.14 2.70
N ARG A 11 -10.89 -1.20 3.42
CA ARG A 11 -11.10 -0.62 4.76
C ARG A 11 -10.90 0.89 4.86
N VAL A 12 -10.74 1.57 3.73
CA VAL A 12 -10.57 3.02 3.60
C VAL A 12 -11.39 3.52 2.42
N THR A 13 -11.70 4.81 2.44
CA THR A 13 -12.42 5.44 1.33
C THR A 13 -11.53 5.57 0.10
N ARG A 14 -12.13 5.74 -1.08
CA ARG A 14 -11.39 5.88 -2.34
C ARG A 14 -10.48 7.10 -2.33
N GLU A 15 -10.92 8.18 -1.69
CA GLU A 15 -10.18 9.43 -1.58
C GLU A 15 -8.91 9.22 -0.74
N VAL A 16 -9.01 8.45 0.35
CA VAL A 16 -7.84 8.11 1.18
C VAL A 16 -6.87 7.21 0.42
N ALA A 17 -7.37 6.20 -0.29
CA ALA A 17 -6.53 5.35 -1.13
C ALA A 17 -5.82 6.14 -2.23
N ALA A 18 -6.53 7.08 -2.87
CA ALA A 18 -5.96 7.95 -3.91
C ALA A 18 -4.91 8.93 -3.33
N ASP A 19 -5.15 9.52 -2.16
CA ASP A 19 -4.18 10.39 -1.47
C ASP A 19 -2.91 9.60 -1.08
N ILE A 20 -3.06 8.37 -0.58
CA ILE A 20 -1.91 7.49 -0.29
C ILE A 20 -1.12 7.21 -1.57
N ALA A 21 -1.79 6.85 -2.66
CA ALA A 21 -1.13 6.57 -3.93
C ALA A 21 -0.42 7.80 -4.52
N GLN A 22 -1.03 8.98 -4.41
CA GLN A 22 -0.42 10.24 -4.82
C GLN A 22 0.82 10.58 -3.98
N ARG A 23 0.74 10.42 -2.66
CA ARG A 23 1.89 10.64 -1.77
C ARG A 23 3.00 9.63 -2.02
N LEU A 24 2.64 8.39 -2.34
CA LEU A 24 3.61 7.37 -2.71
C LEU A 24 4.33 7.75 -4.01
N SER A 25 3.61 8.23 -5.03
CA SER A 25 4.19 8.56 -6.34
C SER A 25 5.24 9.67 -6.28
N ILE A 26 5.06 10.65 -5.40
CA ILE A 26 6.03 11.73 -5.14
C ILE A 26 7.13 11.35 -4.14
N SER A 27 7.03 10.19 -3.49
CA SER A 27 8.00 9.78 -2.47
C SER A 27 9.22 9.11 -3.08
N ASP A 28 10.37 9.28 -2.43
CA ASP A 28 11.63 8.61 -2.82
C ASP A 28 11.53 7.08 -2.76
N TYR A 29 10.56 6.53 -2.00
CA TYR A 29 10.33 5.09 -1.91
C TYR A 29 9.84 4.48 -3.21
N PHE A 30 9.12 5.25 -4.05
CA PHE A 30 8.59 4.78 -5.33
C PHE A 30 9.65 4.81 -6.46
N HIS A 31 10.57 5.77 -6.41
CA HIS A 31 11.62 5.95 -7.42
C HIS A 31 12.61 4.78 -7.53
N THR A 32 12.64 3.87 -6.55
CA THR A 32 13.50 2.67 -6.57
C THR A 32 13.01 1.55 -7.51
N GLN A 33 11.97 1.77 -8.33
CA GLN A 33 11.54 0.79 -9.34
C GLN A 33 12.29 0.94 -10.66
N SER A 34 13.40 0.22 -10.77
CA SER A 34 14.09 -0.08 -12.03
C SER A 34 14.33 -1.58 -12.11
N GLY A 35 13.47 -2.28 -12.84
CA GLY A 35 13.57 -3.71 -13.12
C GLY A 35 13.00 -4.03 -14.51
N PRO A 36 13.32 -5.21 -15.07
CA PRO A 36 12.96 -5.57 -16.43
C PRO A 36 11.45 -5.70 -16.68
N ASN A 37 10.64 -5.87 -15.62
CA ASN A 37 9.19 -6.11 -15.70
C ASN A 37 8.34 -4.82 -15.65
N GLY A 38 8.95 -3.65 -15.88
CA GLY A 38 8.25 -2.37 -15.90
C GLY A 38 7.98 -1.76 -14.52
N LYS A 39 7.32 -0.60 -14.52
CA LYS A 39 6.92 0.14 -13.31
C LYS A 39 5.50 -0.26 -12.94
N ILE A 40 5.30 -0.76 -11.73
CA ILE A 40 3.97 -0.99 -11.16
C ILE A 40 3.40 0.36 -10.76
N ASP A 41 2.13 0.60 -11.08
CA ASP A 41 1.47 1.88 -10.80
C ASP A 41 1.36 2.13 -9.27
N PRO A 42 1.57 3.37 -8.78
CA PRO A 42 1.40 3.71 -7.37
C PRO A 42 0.02 3.36 -6.80
N GLN A 43 -1.04 3.44 -7.61
CA GLN A 43 -2.37 3.03 -7.16
C GLN A 43 -2.45 1.51 -6.98
N GLN A 44 -1.84 0.73 -7.89
CA GLN A 44 -1.78 -0.72 -7.74
C GLN A 44 -1.02 -1.14 -6.49
N HIS A 45 0.12 -0.51 -6.18
CA HIS A 45 0.83 -0.73 -4.92
C HIS A 45 -0.07 -0.49 -3.70
N THR A 46 -0.81 0.61 -3.73
CA THR A 46 -1.68 1.03 -2.63
C THR A 46 -2.84 0.05 -2.45
N HIS A 47 -3.50 -0.36 -3.53
CA HIS A 47 -4.58 -1.34 -3.48
C HIS A 47 -4.12 -2.69 -2.96
N ILE A 48 -2.97 -3.20 -3.44
CA ILE A 48 -2.41 -4.49 -2.98
C ILE A 48 -2.15 -4.46 -1.48
N PHE A 49 -1.54 -3.38 -1.00
CA PHE A 49 -1.23 -3.22 0.42
C PHE A 49 -2.50 -3.09 1.28
N LEU A 50 -3.43 -2.23 0.88
CA LEU A 50 -4.70 -2.04 1.61
C LEU A 50 -5.52 -3.32 1.65
N TRP A 51 -5.54 -4.08 0.55
CA TRP A 51 -6.23 -5.35 0.50
C TRP A 51 -5.61 -6.36 1.46
N PHE A 52 -4.28 -6.50 1.47
CA PHE A 52 -3.59 -7.35 2.44
C PHE A 52 -3.85 -6.90 3.89
N ALA A 53 -3.69 -5.61 4.18
CA ALA A 53 -3.87 -5.05 5.52
C ALA A 53 -5.32 -5.19 6.03
N GLY A 54 -6.30 -5.12 5.12
CA GLY A 54 -7.73 -5.24 5.43
C GLY A 54 -8.23 -6.66 5.66
N HIS A 55 -7.41 -7.68 5.38
CA HIS A 55 -7.77 -9.10 5.46
C HIS A 55 -6.79 -9.88 6.34
N GLN A 56 -7.17 -10.08 7.62
CA GLN A 56 -6.31 -10.67 8.65
C GLN A 56 -5.79 -12.10 8.35
N THR A 57 -6.49 -12.85 7.49
CA THR A 57 -6.15 -14.24 7.16
C THR A 57 -5.53 -14.42 5.78
N ALA A 58 -5.34 -13.34 5.01
CA ALA A 58 -4.79 -13.44 3.66
C ALA A 58 -3.29 -13.78 3.71
N SER A 59 -2.90 -14.90 3.11
CA SER A 59 -1.48 -15.20 2.94
C SER A 59 -0.88 -14.39 1.78
N PHE A 60 0.45 -14.23 1.78
CA PHE A 60 1.15 -13.64 0.64
C PHE A 60 0.89 -14.41 -0.66
N ARG A 61 0.62 -15.71 -0.60
CA ARG A 61 0.29 -16.52 -1.78
C ARG A 61 -1.09 -16.14 -2.32
N ASP A 62 -2.10 -16.06 -1.46
CA ASP A 62 -3.47 -15.72 -1.87
C ASP A 62 -3.53 -14.34 -2.54
N VAL A 63 -2.78 -13.37 -2.00
CA VAL A 63 -2.68 -12.03 -2.59
C VAL A 63 -1.89 -12.06 -3.90
N ALA A 64 -0.78 -12.79 -3.95
CA ALA A 64 0.02 -12.93 -5.16
C ALA A 64 -0.81 -13.52 -6.31
N ASP A 65 -1.56 -14.59 -6.05
CA ASP A 65 -2.43 -15.24 -7.02
C ASP A 65 -3.57 -14.31 -7.47
N ARG A 66 -4.21 -13.59 -6.53
CA ARG A 66 -5.33 -12.68 -6.82
C ARG A 66 -4.95 -11.48 -7.69
N PHE A 67 -3.74 -10.94 -7.48
CA PHE A 67 -3.23 -9.81 -8.25
C PHE A 67 -2.28 -10.25 -9.39
N ASN A 68 -2.15 -11.56 -9.62
CA ASN A 68 -1.26 -12.15 -10.63
C ASN A 68 0.19 -11.65 -10.57
N PHE A 69 0.74 -11.57 -9.35
CA PHE A 69 2.13 -11.22 -9.09
C PHE A 69 2.91 -12.40 -8.53
N SER A 70 4.23 -12.37 -8.67
CA SER A 70 5.07 -13.30 -7.91
C SER A 70 5.07 -12.92 -6.42
N ILE A 71 5.20 -13.92 -5.55
CA ILE A 71 5.32 -13.72 -4.09
C ILE A 71 6.49 -12.77 -3.76
N SER A 72 7.61 -12.89 -4.49
CA SER A 72 8.78 -12.02 -4.32
C SER A 72 8.50 -10.57 -4.70
N CYS A 73 7.68 -10.34 -5.73
CA CYS A 73 7.22 -9.00 -6.11
C CYS A 73 6.34 -8.42 -4.99
N LEU A 74 5.35 -9.20 -4.52
CA LEU A 74 4.45 -8.78 -3.45
C LEU A 74 5.21 -8.40 -2.18
N HIS A 75 6.16 -9.22 -1.74
CA HIS A 75 6.97 -8.92 -0.56
C HIS A 75 7.73 -7.59 -0.70
N ARG A 76 8.26 -7.27 -1.89
CA ARG A 76 8.93 -5.98 -2.16
C ARG A 76 7.95 -4.80 -2.10
N ILE A 77 6.74 -4.96 -2.62
CA ILE A 77 5.68 -3.94 -2.56
C ILE A 77 5.32 -3.67 -1.09
N MET A 78 5.04 -4.73 -0.33
CA MET A 78 4.66 -4.62 1.09
C MET A 78 5.74 -3.95 1.92
N LYS A 79 7.00 -4.37 1.77
CA LYS A 79 8.13 -3.75 2.47
C LYS A 79 8.21 -2.24 2.19
N ARG A 80 8.07 -1.82 0.92
CA ARG A 80 8.08 -0.39 0.56
C ARG A 80 6.93 0.39 1.16
N MET A 81 5.72 -0.15 1.08
CA MET A 81 4.53 0.50 1.65
C MET A 81 4.66 0.68 3.16
N ILE A 82 5.18 -0.34 3.86
CA ILE A 82 5.45 -0.26 5.30
C ILE A 82 6.48 0.85 5.58
N TYR A 83 7.62 0.89 4.89
CA TYR A 83 8.60 1.98 5.09
C TYR A 83 8.01 3.35 4.79
N PHE A 84 7.29 3.49 3.68
CA PHE A 84 6.65 4.75 3.31
C PHE A 84 5.68 5.23 4.40
N LEU A 85 4.78 4.36 4.87
CA LEU A 85 3.81 4.70 5.92
C LEU A 85 4.48 4.97 7.27
N SER A 86 5.49 4.18 7.66
CA SER A 86 6.25 4.41 8.89
C SER A 86 7.05 5.71 8.88
N ASN A 87 7.45 6.22 7.71
CA ASN A 87 8.10 7.53 7.60
C ASN A 87 7.10 8.69 7.48
N LEU A 88 5.83 8.39 7.20
CA LEU A 88 4.73 9.36 7.27
C LEU A 88 4.25 9.58 8.73
N ASP A 89 4.44 8.55 9.56
CA ASP A 89 4.05 8.46 10.97
C ASP A 89 4.49 9.68 11.83
N PRO A 90 5.74 10.17 11.80
CA PRO A 90 6.20 11.27 12.66
C PRO A 90 5.46 12.59 12.40
N TYR A 91 4.86 12.75 11.21
CA TYR A 91 4.11 13.94 10.84
C TYR A 91 2.66 13.92 11.36
N LYS A 92 2.11 12.73 11.66
CA LYS A 92 0.71 12.56 12.05
C LYS A 92 0.52 12.01 13.48
N ILE A 93 1.43 11.18 14.00
CA ILE A 93 1.39 10.70 15.38
C ILE A 93 2.29 11.58 16.24
N LYS A 94 1.69 12.61 16.84
CA LYS A 94 2.34 13.42 17.88
C LYS A 94 2.09 12.77 19.23
N TRP A 95 3.13 12.21 19.82
CA TRP A 95 3.06 11.78 21.22
C TRP A 95 2.83 13.01 22.13
N PRO A 96 1.99 12.88 23.17
CA PRO A 96 1.83 13.96 24.13
C PRO A 96 3.19 14.23 24.78
N ARG A 97 3.74 15.42 24.56
CA ARG A 97 4.91 15.86 25.31
C ARG A 97 4.50 16.01 26.77
N THR A 98 5.14 15.25 27.64
CA THR A 98 5.07 15.44 29.09
C THR A 98 5.55 16.86 29.40
N LYS A 99 4.74 17.59 30.17
CA LYS A 99 5.05 18.93 30.68
C LYS A 99 6.22 18.90 31.65
#